data_AF-A0A8H5GYD7-F1
#
_entry.id   AF-A0A8H5GYD7-F1
#
_cell.length_a   1.000
_cell.length_b   1.000
_cell.length_c   1.000
_cell.angle_alpha   90.00
_cell.angle_beta   90.00
_cell.angle_gamma   90.00
#
_symmetry.space_group_name_H-M   'P 1'
#
loop_
_entity.id
_entity.type
_entity.pdbx_description
1 polymer ?
#
loop_
_entity_poly.entity_id
_entity_poly.type
_entity_poly.pdbx_seq_one_letter_code
_entity_poly.pdbx_strand_id
1 'polypeptide(L)'
;MSNTLPASSLLLHRRIVGPIWLEPKERENPELDGLKAAKLVELSFLHNTLAPVRRLPQELLSQIFLSFCFPERDDKESALPNVFQLARSIDTIAEVGIAWKNAVYATPMLWSAFSFSGRDIWVNDTWLRRWLSLSQGLPLDIGFMLDSIFQSVYVDRASSLVTTILESHSQPPIPSSHRRHLDIPSRILSPSRRSSVVGGASSFSRASQ
;
A
#
# COMPACT_ATOMS: atom_id res chain seq x y z
N MET A 1 45.72 1.08 -53.21
CA MET A 1 47.08 1.52 -52.83
C MET A 1 47.30 1.15 -51.37
N SER A 2 48.25 0.26 -51.14
CA SER A 2 49.18 0.15 -50.00
C SER A 2 49.38 1.49 -49.24
N ASN A 3 49.60 1.62 -47.92
CA ASN A 3 49.74 0.74 -46.74
C ASN A 3 49.25 1.56 -45.49
N THR A 4 49.45 1.28 -44.19
CA THR A 4 50.22 0.28 -43.40
C THR A 4 49.61 0.16 -41.97
N LEU A 5 49.97 -0.88 -41.21
CA LEU A 5 50.04 -0.83 -39.74
C LEU A 5 51.50 -0.54 -39.30
N PRO A 6 51.73 -0.06 -38.07
CA PRO A 6 52.39 -0.98 -37.13
C PRO A 6 51.84 -0.95 -35.71
N ALA A 7 52.05 -2.05 -34.99
CA ALA A 7 51.74 -2.20 -33.59
C ALA A 7 52.91 -1.73 -32.68
N SER A 8 52.58 -1.24 -31.48
CA SER A 8 53.36 -1.36 -30.23
C SER A 8 52.51 -0.77 -29.09
N SER A 9 52.00 -1.56 -28.14
CA SER A 9 52.74 -2.16 -27.02
C SER A 9 53.20 -1.15 -25.97
N LEU A 10 52.28 -0.75 -25.09
CA LEU A 10 52.62 -0.27 -23.74
C LEU A 10 51.73 -0.97 -22.70
N LEU A 11 52.20 -2.14 -22.26
CA LEU A 11 51.68 -2.85 -21.10
C LEU A 11 52.06 -2.09 -19.83
N LEU A 12 51.23 -1.13 -19.41
CA LEU A 12 51.38 -0.49 -18.11
C LEU A 12 50.92 -1.44 -16.99
N HIS A 13 51.85 -2.29 -16.59
CA HIS A 13 51.70 -3.34 -15.59
C HIS A 13 51.53 -2.75 -14.17
N ARG A 14 50.38 -2.14 -13.90
CA ARG A 14 50.07 -1.52 -12.60
C ARG A 14 49.77 -2.60 -11.58
N ARG A 15 50.83 -3.15 -10.96
CA ARG A 15 50.74 -3.99 -9.76
C ARG A 15 49.99 -3.22 -8.66
N ILE A 16 48.70 -3.48 -8.52
CA ILE A 16 47.95 -3.08 -7.34
C ILE A 16 48.44 -4.01 -6.23
N VAL A 17 49.29 -3.48 -5.35
CA VAL A 17 49.56 -4.09 -4.05
C VAL A 17 48.21 -4.14 -3.34
N GLY A 18 47.75 -5.35 -3.01
CA GLY A 18 46.41 -5.55 -2.46
C GLY A 18 46.21 -4.80 -1.14
N PRO A 19 44.96 -4.45 -0.79
CA PRO A 19 44.69 -3.85 0.52
C PRO A 19 45.20 -4.78 1.62
N ILE A 20 45.93 -4.19 2.56
CA ILE A 20 46.30 -4.88 3.80
C ILE A 20 44.98 -5.11 4.55
N TRP A 21 44.53 -6.37 4.58
CA TRP A 21 43.43 -6.80 5.43
C TRP A 21 43.91 -6.73 6.88
N LEU A 22 43.76 -5.55 7.49
CA LEU A 22 43.74 -5.42 8.94
C LEU A 22 42.49 -6.15 9.41
N GLU A 23 42.66 -7.42 9.79
CA GLU A 23 41.71 -8.21 10.56
C GLU A 23 41.08 -7.30 11.63
N PRO A 24 39.79 -6.95 11.52
CA PRO A 24 39.14 -6.12 12.52
C PRO A 24 39.17 -6.89 13.82
N LYS A 25 40.02 -6.48 14.77
CA LYS A 25 40.02 -7.06 16.11
C LYS A 25 38.74 -6.61 16.78
N GLU A 26 37.69 -7.40 16.60
CA GLU A 26 36.36 -7.20 17.17
C GLU A 26 36.49 -7.12 18.69
N ARG A 27 36.60 -5.89 19.19
CA ARG A 27 36.34 -5.60 20.60
C ARG A 27 34.84 -5.75 20.76
N GLU A 28 34.42 -6.93 21.20
CA GLU A 28 33.11 -7.13 21.83
C GLU A 28 32.92 -6.01 22.86
N ASN A 29 32.05 -5.06 22.53
CA ASN A 29 31.74 -3.95 23.40
C ASN A 29 30.39 -4.26 24.05
N PRO A 30 30.36 -4.78 25.30
CA PRO A 30 29.12 -5.26 25.91
C PRO A 30 28.05 -4.16 26.05
N GLU A 31 28.47 -2.90 26.09
CA GLU A 31 27.60 -1.72 26.10
C GLU A 31 26.80 -1.57 24.78
N LEU A 32 27.42 -1.92 23.64
CA LEU A 32 26.77 -1.92 22.34
C LEU A 32 25.71 -3.02 22.23
N ASP A 33 25.94 -4.18 22.84
CA ASP A 33 25.00 -5.30 22.80
C ASP A 33 23.81 -5.11 23.75
N GLY A 34 24.04 -4.47 24.92
CA GLY A 34 22.95 -3.96 25.77
C GLY A 34 22.04 -2.97 25.02
N LEU A 35 22.63 -2.04 24.25
CA LEU A 35 21.88 -1.09 23.44
C LEU A 35 21.09 -1.76 22.30
N LYS A 36 21.66 -2.77 21.62
CA LYS A 36 20.95 -3.57 20.62
C LYS A 36 19.76 -4.30 21.23
N ALA A 37 19.96 -4.95 22.38
CA ALA A 37 18.90 -5.68 23.08
C ALA A 37 17.74 -4.76 23.49
N ALA A 38 18.03 -3.59 24.05
CA ALA A 38 17.01 -2.59 24.40
C ALA A 38 16.19 -2.15 23.17
N LYS A 39 16.84 -1.85 22.04
CA LYS A 39 16.15 -1.48 20.79
C LYS A 39 15.31 -2.63 20.20
N LEU A 40 15.74 -3.88 20.35
CA LEU A 40 14.94 -5.03 19.92
C LEU A 40 13.69 -5.23 20.79
N VAL A 41 13.78 -4.97 22.10
CA VAL A 41 12.61 -4.96 23.00
C VAL A 41 11.64 -3.84 22.63
N GLU A 42 12.13 -2.63 22.35
CA GLU A 42 11.31 -1.50 21.92
C GLU A 42 10.61 -1.77 20.57
N LEU A 43 11.33 -2.30 19.57
CA LEU A 43 10.75 -2.70 18.29
C LEU A 43 9.73 -3.83 18.43
N SER A 44 10.01 -4.83 19.28
CA SER A 44 9.07 -5.91 19.62
C SER A 44 7.79 -5.36 20.24
N PHE A 45 7.92 -4.45 21.21
CA PHE A 45 6.80 -3.77 21.84
C PHE A 45 5.96 -3.01 20.82
N LEU A 46 6.57 -2.08 20.06
CA LEU A 46 5.89 -1.30 19.01
C LEU A 46 5.22 -2.20 17.97
N HIS A 47 5.86 -3.30 17.58
CA HIS A 47 5.27 -4.26 16.65
C HIS A 47 4.03 -4.93 17.26
N ASN A 48 4.03 -5.24 18.55
CA ASN A 48 2.88 -5.80 19.26
C ASN A 48 1.76 -4.77 19.51
N THR A 49 2.07 -3.49 19.77
CA THR A 49 1.05 -2.43 19.92
C THR A 49 0.42 -2.01 18.59
N LEU A 50 1.17 -2.09 17.48
CA LEU A 50 0.68 -1.78 16.12
C LEU A 50 0.14 -3.01 15.38
N ALA A 51 0.39 -4.23 15.88
CA ALA A 51 -0.14 -5.48 15.33
C ALA A 51 -1.68 -5.55 15.24
N PRO A 52 -2.49 -5.01 16.18
CA PRO A 52 -3.94 -5.12 16.11
C PRO A 52 -4.48 -4.47 14.85
N VAL A 53 -4.06 -3.23 14.57
CA VAL A 53 -4.58 -2.44 13.44
C VAL A 53 -4.05 -2.94 12.09
N ARG A 54 -2.87 -3.57 12.06
CA ARG A 54 -2.32 -4.27 10.87
C ARG A 54 -2.98 -5.63 10.60
N ARG A 55 -3.72 -6.18 11.56
CA ARG A 55 -4.43 -7.47 11.46
C ARG A 55 -5.94 -7.32 11.34
N LEU A 56 -6.46 -6.09 11.26
CA LEU A 56 -7.88 -5.88 11.02
C LEU A 56 -8.28 -6.43 9.64
N PRO A 57 -9.47 -7.06 9.54
CA PRO A 57 -10.10 -7.36 8.25
C PRO A 57 -10.23 -6.08 7.41
N GLN A 58 -10.22 -6.23 6.08
CA GLN A 58 -10.34 -5.10 5.16
C GLN A 58 -11.64 -4.33 5.42
N GLU A 59 -12.72 -5.02 5.76
CA GLU A 59 -14.05 -4.48 6.05
C GLU A 59 -14.03 -3.50 7.24
N LEU A 60 -13.28 -3.83 8.30
CA LEU A 60 -13.15 -2.95 9.47
C LEU A 60 -12.25 -1.74 9.16
N LEU A 61 -11.20 -1.92 8.36
CA LEU A 61 -10.39 -0.80 7.86
C LEU A 61 -11.23 0.14 6.98
N SER A 62 -12.00 -0.40 6.04
CA SER A 62 -12.94 0.37 5.21
C SER A 62 -13.95 1.16 6.05
N GLN A 63 -14.52 0.56 7.10
CA GLN A 63 -15.42 1.26 8.02
C GLN A 63 -14.71 2.41 8.76
N ILE A 64 -13.51 2.17 9.31
CA ILE A 64 -12.70 3.22 9.97
C ILE A 64 -12.39 4.36 9.01
N PHE A 65 -12.00 4.05 7.77
CA PHE A 65 -11.71 5.07 6.76
C PHE A 65 -12.97 5.86 6.36
N LEU A 66 -14.13 5.20 6.25
CA LEU A 66 -15.39 5.87 5.99
C LEU A 66 -15.76 6.82 7.12
N SER A 67 -15.70 6.40 8.38
CA SER A 67 -15.97 7.27 9.54
C SER A 67 -14.98 8.43 9.68
N PHE A 68 -13.73 8.26 9.25
CA PHE A 68 -12.72 9.33 9.25
C PHE A 68 -12.92 10.33 8.12
N CYS A 69 -13.25 9.85 6.92
CA CYS A 69 -13.44 10.68 5.72
C CYS A 69 -14.84 11.34 5.66
N PHE A 70 -15.83 10.70 6.26
CA PHE A 70 -17.22 11.14 6.36
C PHE A 70 -17.63 11.16 7.84
N PRO A 71 -17.10 12.10 8.65
CA PRO A 71 -17.55 12.25 10.03
C PRO A 71 -19.05 12.57 10.04
N GLU A 72 -19.79 11.86 10.87
CA GLU A 72 -21.21 12.12 11.11
C GLU A 72 -21.35 13.56 11.64
N ARG A 73 -22.11 14.39 10.92
CA ARG A 73 -22.27 15.81 11.25
C ARG A 73 -23.59 16.01 11.97
N ASP A 74 -23.52 16.61 13.15
CA ASP A 74 -24.67 17.07 13.91
C ASP A 74 -25.43 18.16 13.11
N ASP A 75 -26.47 17.72 12.40
CA ASP A 75 -27.66 18.46 11.98
C ASP A 75 -27.54 19.97 11.71
N LYS A 76 -27.02 20.32 10.52
CA LYS A 76 -27.50 21.48 9.72
C LYS A 76 -27.05 21.53 8.26
N GLU A 77 -25.89 20.96 7.93
CA GLU A 77 -25.42 20.87 6.55
C GLU A 77 -24.99 19.43 6.20
N SER A 78 -25.89 18.71 5.52
CA SER A 78 -25.62 17.47 4.79
C SER A 78 -24.78 17.73 3.53
N ALA A 79 -23.73 18.55 3.66
CA ALA A 79 -22.81 18.89 2.60
C ALA A 79 -21.74 17.80 2.50
N LEU A 80 -21.72 17.10 1.36
CA LEU A 80 -20.68 16.15 0.98
C LEU A 80 -19.28 16.76 1.19
N PRO A 81 -18.28 15.98 1.63
CA PRO A 81 -16.94 16.51 1.87
C PRO A 81 -16.35 17.06 0.56
N ASN A 82 -15.68 18.20 0.65
CA ASN A 82 -15.02 18.78 -0.53
C ASN A 82 -13.91 17.84 -1.01
N VAL A 83 -13.78 17.69 -2.32
CA VAL A 83 -12.84 16.78 -2.99
C VAL A 83 -11.40 16.95 -2.51
N PHE A 84 -10.94 18.18 -2.22
CA PHE A 84 -9.59 18.42 -1.69
C PHE A 84 -9.44 18.01 -0.22
N GLN A 85 -10.49 18.19 0.59
CA GLN A 85 -10.49 17.72 1.98
C GLN A 85 -10.46 16.18 2.02
N LEU A 86 -11.30 15.54 1.21
CA LEU A 86 -11.39 14.09 1.13
C LEU A 86 -10.10 13.47 0.55
N ALA A 87 -9.53 14.06 -0.52
CA ALA A 87 -8.23 13.65 -1.05
C ALA A 87 -7.11 13.77 0.01
N ARG A 88 -7.07 14.87 0.76
CA ARG A 88 -6.10 15.06 1.86
C ARG A 88 -6.27 14.03 2.98
N SER A 89 -7.50 13.72 3.39
CA SER A 89 -7.77 12.66 4.36
C SER A 89 -7.31 11.30 3.86
N ILE A 90 -7.59 10.98 2.59
CA ILE A 90 -7.15 9.75 1.93
C ILE A 90 -5.62 9.65 1.87
N ASP A 91 -4.91 10.71 1.49
CA ASP A 91 -3.45 10.72 1.46
C ASP A 91 -2.86 10.53 2.86
N THR A 92 -3.44 11.19 3.88
CA THR A 92 -3.05 11.03 5.30
C THR A 92 -3.20 9.57 5.77
N ILE A 93 -4.27 8.87 5.38
CA ILE A 93 -4.46 7.44 5.68
C ILE A 93 -3.46 6.58 4.90
N ALA A 94 -3.19 6.92 3.64
CA ALA A 94 -2.29 6.18 2.76
C ALA A 94 -0.81 6.25 3.20
N GLU A 95 -0.40 7.32 3.87
CA GLU A 95 0.96 7.49 4.44
C GLU A 95 1.28 6.51 5.58
N VAL A 96 0.26 5.98 6.28
CA VAL A 96 0.44 5.01 7.38
C VAL A 96 1.11 3.71 6.92
N GLY A 97 0.95 3.34 5.64
CA GLY A 97 1.70 2.26 5.01
C GLY A 97 0.99 1.58 3.85
N ILE A 98 1.73 0.72 3.13
CA ILE A 98 1.27 0.06 1.89
C ILE A 98 -0.05 -0.70 2.08
N ALA A 99 -0.22 -1.39 3.21
CA ALA A 99 -1.47 -2.13 3.49
C ALA A 99 -2.69 -1.21 3.59
N TRP A 100 -2.56 -0.08 4.28
CA TRP A 100 -3.62 0.91 4.44
C TRP A 100 -3.91 1.62 3.12
N LYS A 101 -2.87 2.04 2.41
CA LYS A 101 -2.96 2.59 1.05
C LYS A 101 -3.76 1.66 0.14
N ASN A 102 -3.43 0.38 0.11
CA ASN A 102 -4.13 -0.61 -0.71
C ASN A 102 -5.61 -0.76 -0.28
N ALA A 103 -5.90 -0.81 1.03
CA ALA A 103 -7.26 -0.90 1.54
C ALA A 103 -8.11 0.34 1.20
N VAL A 104 -7.54 1.55 1.25
CA VAL A 104 -8.22 2.80 0.83
C VAL A 104 -8.57 2.76 -0.67
N TYR A 105 -7.61 2.42 -1.54
CA TYR A 105 -7.87 2.29 -2.98
C TYR A 105 -8.81 1.11 -3.32
N ALA A 106 -8.94 0.13 -2.43
CA ALA A 106 -9.87 -0.99 -2.54
C ALA A 106 -11.19 -0.76 -1.77
N THR A 107 -11.51 0.46 -1.35
CA THR A 107 -12.78 0.84 -0.71
C THR A 107 -13.57 1.80 -1.61
N PRO A 108 -14.43 1.31 -2.52
CA PRO A 108 -15.08 2.13 -3.56
C PRO A 108 -15.94 3.28 -3.00
N MET A 109 -16.54 3.09 -1.83
CA MET A 109 -17.38 4.10 -1.17
C MET A 109 -16.63 5.40 -0.80
N LEU A 110 -15.30 5.36 -0.64
CA LEU A 110 -14.49 6.57 -0.42
C LEU A 110 -14.44 7.48 -1.66
N TRP A 111 -14.77 6.95 -2.82
CA TRP A 111 -14.63 7.61 -4.13
C TRP A 111 -15.98 7.92 -4.79
N SER A 112 -17.08 7.48 -4.17
CA SER A 112 -18.43 7.61 -4.71
C SER A 112 -19.21 8.83 -4.17
N ALA A 113 -18.70 9.55 -3.16
CA ALA A 113 -19.44 10.64 -2.52
C ALA A 113 -18.51 11.84 -2.25
N PHE A 114 -18.71 12.96 -2.94
CA PHE A 114 -17.89 14.18 -2.78
C PHE A 114 -18.57 15.44 -3.32
N SER A 115 -18.18 16.60 -2.80
CA SER A 115 -18.50 17.90 -3.42
C SER A 115 -17.27 18.55 -4.04
N PHE A 116 -17.48 19.44 -5.01
CA PHE A 116 -16.42 20.32 -5.49
C PHE A 116 -16.96 21.72 -5.81
N SER A 117 -16.09 22.72 -5.65
CA SER A 117 -16.38 24.10 -6.01
C SER A 117 -16.09 24.34 -7.50
N GLY A 118 -16.67 25.40 -8.05
CA GLY A 118 -16.35 25.83 -9.42
C GLY A 118 -14.86 26.04 -9.68
N ARG A 119 -14.04 26.43 -8.67
CA ARG A 119 -12.57 26.57 -8.81
C ARG A 119 -11.86 25.24 -9.05
N ASP A 120 -12.33 24.18 -8.42
CA ASP A 120 -11.72 22.84 -8.40
C ASP A 120 -11.72 22.21 -9.82
N ILE A 121 -12.74 22.56 -10.61
CA ILE A 121 -12.98 22.12 -12.00
C ILE A 121 -11.85 22.53 -12.97
N TRP A 122 -11.19 23.67 -12.72
CA TRP A 122 -10.21 24.24 -13.65
C TRP A 122 -8.84 23.56 -13.61
N VAL A 123 -8.57 22.77 -12.58
CA VAL A 123 -7.22 22.23 -12.33
C VAL A 123 -6.86 21.13 -13.34
N ASN A 124 -7.75 20.14 -13.55
CA ASN A 124 -7.68 19.09 -14.58
C ASN A 124 -8.97 18.25 -14.54
N ASP A 125 -9.29 17.44 -15.57
CA ASP A 125 -10.30 16.36 -15.47
C ASP A 125 -9.69 15.00 -15.05
N THR A 126 -8.36 14.87 -15.06
CA THR A 126 -7.65 13.64 -14.69
C THR A 126 -7.95 13.13 -13.27
N TRP A 127 -8.18 14.03 -12.30
CA TRP A 127 -8.56 13.62 -10.95
C TRP A 127 -9.96 12.97 -10.96
N LEU A 128 -10.91 13.52 -11.71
CA LEU A 128 -12.26 12.97 -11.80
C LEU A 128 -12.23 11.59 -12.44
N ARG A 129 -11.49 11.40 -13.55
CA ARG A 129 -11.32 10.07 -14.19
C ARG A 129 -10.73 9.03 -13.24
N ARG A 130 -9.83 9.43 -12.32
CA ARG A 130 -9.28 8.56 -11.29
C ARG A 130 -10.29 8.22 -10.19
N TRP A 131 -11.10 9.18 -9.76
CA TRP A 131 -12.17 8.94 -8.79
C TRP A 131 -13.24 8.01 -9.36
N LEU A 132 -13.65 8.24 -10.61
CA LEU A 132 -14.60 7.39 -11.35
C LEU A 132 -14.13 5.94 -11.48
N SER A 133 -12.84 5.70 -11.77
CA SER A 133 -12.33 4.33 -11.84
C SER A 133 -12.22 3.65 -10.46
N LEU A 134 -12.00 4.43 -9.39
CA LEU A 134 -11.92 3.93 -8.01
C LEU A 134 -13.30 3.72 -7.35
N SER A 135 -14.36 4.38 -7.83
CA SER A 135 -15.75 4.12 -7.39
C SER A 135 -16.28 2.75 -7.85
N GLN A 136 -15.59 2.08 -8.78
CA GLN A 136 -15.90 0.73 -9.29
C GLN A 136 -17.36 0.56 -9.77
N GLY A 137 -17.97 1.64 -10.25
CA GLY A 137 -19.35 1.63 -10.76
C GLY A 137 -20.43 1.76 -9.66
N LEU A 138 -20.08 2.08 -8.41
CA LEU A 138 -21.06 2.50 -7.41
C LEU A 138 -21.80 3.77 -7.87
N PRO A 139 -23.06 3.96 -7.42
CA PRO A 139 -23.78 5.22 -7.60
C PRO A 139 -22.95 6.40 -7.06
N LEU A 140 -22.80 7.44 -7.87
CA LEU A 140 -22.05 8.63 -7.50
C LEU A 140 -22.99 9.70 -6.92
N ASP A 141 -22.63 10.21 -5.74
CA ASP A 141 -23.23 11.38 -5.12
C ASP A 141 -22.26 12.56 -5.25
N ILE A 142 -22.60 13.52 -6.11
CA ILE A 142 -21.70 14.60 -6.52
C ILE A 142 -22.36 15.96 -6.25
N GLY A 143 -21.83 16.67 -5.26
CA GLY A 143 -22.25 18.02 -4.91
C GLY A 143 -21.50 19.10 -5.69
N PHE A 144 -22.23 20.05 -6.27
CA PHE A 144 -21.65 21.21 -6.96
C PHE A 144 -21.85 22.48 -6.13
N MET A 145 -20.76 23.07 -5.63
CA MET A 145 -20.78 24.38 -4.96
C MET A 145 -20.51 25.49 -5.99
N LEU A 146 -21.58 26.19 -6.38
CA LEU A 146 -21.52 27.32 -7.30
C LEU A 146 -21.14 28.61 -6.54
N ASP A 147 -19.88 29.03 -6.66
CA ASP A 147 -19.50 30.41 -6.32
C ASP A 147 -20.21 31.38 -7.29
N SER A 148 -20.91 32.37 -6.74
CA SER A 148 -21.84 33.25 -7.48
C SER A 148 -21.20 34.14 -8.56
N ILE A 149 -19.87 34.19 -8.63
CA ILE A 149 -19.11 35.18 -9.41
C ILE A 149 -18.90 34.76 -10.88
N PHE A 150 -18.95 33.46 -11.22
CA PHE A 150 -18.63 32.95 -12.58
C PHE A 150 -19.67 31.97 -13.13
N GLN A 151 -20.94 32.18 -12.81
CA GLN A 151 -22.03 31.22 -13.04
C GLN A 151 -22.16 30.74 -14.49
N SER A 152 -21.93 31.59 -15.50
CA SER A 152 -21.99 31.21 -16.92
C SER A 152 -20.83 30.28 -17.34
N VAL A 153 -19.61 30.56 -16.92
CA VAL A 153 -18.41 29.81 -17.34
C VAL A 153 -18.34 28.44 -16.65
N TYR A 154 -18.93 28.29 -15.47
CA TYR A 154 -19.04 27.00 -14.80
C TYR A 154 -20.02 26.03 -15.48
N VAL A 155 -21.08 26.51 -16.15
CA VAL A 155 -22.10 25.63 -16.75
C VAL A 155 -21.54 24.80 -17.90
N ASP A 156 -20.81 25.41 -18.83
CA ASP A 156 -20.21 24.70 -19.98
C ASP A 156 -19.24 23.60 -19.51
N ARG A 157 -18.42 23.91 -18.51
CA ARG A 157 -17.43 22.95 -18.00
C ARG A 157 -18.06 21.89 -17.10
N ALA A 158 -19.06 22.23 -16.29
CA ALA A 158 -19.84 21.25 -15.53
C ALA A 158 -20.60 20.29 -16.47
N SER A 159 -21.16 20.79 -17.58
CA SER A 159 -21.76 19.97 -18.64
C SER A 159 -20.76 18.97 -19.21
N SER A 160 -19.54 19.41 -19.53
CA SER A 160 -18.44 18.54 -19.97
C SER A 160 -17.97 17.52 -18.92
N LEU A 161 -18.12 17.80 -17.62
CA LEU A 161 -17.86 16.81 -16.57
C LEU A 161 -19.01 15.80 -16.49
N VAL A 162 -20.26 16.25 -16.57
CA VAL A 162 -21.45 15.36 -16.58
C VAL A 162 -21.40 14.40 -17.77
N THR A 163 -21.04 14.84 -18.97
CA THR A 163 -20.85 13.92 -20.11
C THR A 163 -19.73 12.91 -19.85
N THR A 164 -18.60 13.33 -19.27
CA THR A 164 -17.50 12.42 -18.89
C THR A 164 -17.94 11.36 -17.88
N ILE A 165 -18.76 11.75 -16.89
CA ILE A 165 -19.32 10.83 -15.88
C ILE A 165 -20.27 9.83 -16.57
N LEU A 166 -21.21 10.32 -17.38
CA LEU A 166 -22.18 9.48 -18.11
C LEU A 166 -21.49 8.50 -19.07
N GLU A 167 -20.48 8.94 -19.82
CA GLU A 167 -19.67 8.07 -20.68
C GLU A 167 -18.96 6.98 -19.87
N SER A 168 -18.36 7.32 -18.72
CA SER A 168 -17.64 6.37 -17.89
C SER A 168 -18.53 5.26 -17.30
N HIS A 169 -19.78 5.58 -16.96
CA HIS A 169 -20.76 4.60 -16.49
C HIS A 169 -21.49 3.83 -17.61
N SER A 170 -21.51 4.38 -18.83
CA SER A 170 -22.17 3.74 -19.97
C SER A 170 -21.31 2.68 -20.68
N GLN A 171 -20.00 2.60 -20.36
CA GLN A 171 -19.15 1.54 -20.90
C GLN A 171 -19.50 0.19 -20.26
N PRO A 172 -19.77 -0.87 -21.05
CA PRO A 172 -19.95 -2.20 -20.49
C PRO A 172 -18.66 -2.64 -19.78
N PRO A 173 -18.75 -3.40 -18.68
CA PRO A 173 -17.58 -3.87 -17.96
C PRO A 173 -16.71 -4.67 -18.93
N ILE A 174 -15.50 -4.17 -19.19
CA ILE A 174 -14.53 -4.83 -20.08
C ILE A 174 -14.36 -6.27 -19.55
N PRO A 175 -14.63 -7.30 -20.36
CA PRO A 175 -14.56 -8.68 -19.88
C PRO A 175 -13.14 -8.92 -19.35
N SER A 176 -13.05 -9.30 -18.08
CA SER A 176 -11.81 -9.42 -17.31
C SER A 176 -10.99 -10.64 -17.73
N SER A 177 -10.60 -10.69 -19.00
CA SER A 177 -9.98 -11.83 -19.69
C SER A 177 -8.57 -12.15 -19.20
N HIS A 178 -7.99 -11.32 -18.32
CA HIS A 178 -6.66 -11.52 -17.72
C HIS A 178 -6.65 -11.32 -16.19
N ARG A 179 -7.70 -11.77 -15.47
CA ARG A 179 -7.52 -12.15 -14.06
C ARG A 179 -6.71 -13.45 -14.02
N ARG A 180 -5.37 -13.33 -14.11
CA ARG A 180 -4.46 -14.47 -14.00
C ARG A 180 -4.74 -15.18 -12.68
N HIS A 181 -5.35 -16.36 -12.78
CA HIS A 181 -5.46 -17.30 -11.68
C HIS A 181 -4.02 -17.65 -11.29
N LEU A 182 -3.55 -17.11 -10.17
CA LEU A 182 -2.34 -17.59 -9.53
C LEU A 182 -2.72 -18.92 -8.86
N ASP A 183 -2.80 -19.97 -9.68
CA ASP A 183 -2.81 -21.34 -9.20
C ASP A 183 -1.49 -21.59 -8.48
N ILE A 184 -1.50 -21.39 -7.16
CA ILE A 184 -0.40 -21.78 -6.28
C ILE A 184 -0.34 -23.31 -6.33
N PRO A 185 0.74 -23.93 -6.87
CA PRO A 185 0.80 -25.38 -6.98
C PRO A 185 0.85 -25.99 -5.59
N SER A 186 -0.25 -26.64 -5.18
CA SER A 186 -0.38 -27.27 -3.87
C SER A 186 0.31 -28.63 -3.84
N ARG A 187 1.65 -28.62 -3.87
CA ARG A 187 2.65 -29.72 -3.74
C ARG A 187 4.02 -29.07 -4.00
N ILE A 188 5.10 -29.25 -3.24
CA ILE A 188 5.52 -30.36 -2.38
C ILE A 188 6.33 -29.80 -1.18
N LEU A 189 5.92 -30.09 0.05
CA LEU A 189 6.83 -30.12 1.21
C LEU A 189 6.47 -31.32 2.10
N SER A 190 7.10 -32.46 1.80
CA SER A 190 7.12 -33.61 2.71
C SER A 190 8.17 -33.38 3.79
N PRO A 191 7.86 -33.45 5.09
CA PRO A 191 8.88 -33.38 6.13
C PRO A 191 9.71 -34.68 6.11
N SER A 192 11.01 -34.56 5.81
CA SER A 192 11.94 -35.70 5.89
C SER A 192 12.09 -36.14 7.35
N ARG A 193 11.64 -37.36 7.67
CA ARG A 193 11.71 -37.92 9.03
C ARG A 193 12.90 -38.89 9.16
N ARG A 194 13.99 -38.39 9.75
CA ARG A 194 15.09 -39.14 10.38
C ARG A 194 15.58 -38.29 11.57
N SER A 195 16.00 -38.82 12.71
CA SER A 195 16.04 -40.21 13.21
C SER A 195 16.25 -40.17 14.74
N SER A 196 15.74 -41.19 15.47
CA SER A 196 16.18 -41.62 16.82
C SER A 196 16.05 -40.58 17.96
N VAL A 197 15.90 -40.90 19.26
CA VAL A 197 16.58 -41.91 20.09
C VAL A 197 15.68 -42.35 21.27
N VAL A 198 15.71 -43.65 21.58
CA VAL A 198 15.56 -44.36 22.90
C VAL A 198 14.73 -43.74 24.03
N GLY A 199 13.83 -44.56 24.62
CA GLY A 199 13.22 -44.31 25.92
C GLY A 199 12.22 -45.40 26.33
N GLY A 200 12.71 -46.60 26.70
CA GLY A 200 11.85 -47.69 27.15
C GLY A 200 11.35 -47.47 28.59
N ALA A 201 10.07 -47.75 28.84
CA ALA A 201 9.48 -47.78 30.17
C ALA A 201 8.73 -49.10 30.37
N SER A 202 9.31 -50.00 31.17
CA SER A 202 8.74 -51.31 31.48
C SER A 202 7.51 -51.16 32.38
N SER A 203 6.39 -51.74 31.97
CA SER A 203 5.20 -51.88 32.81
C SER A 203 5.42 -52.93 33.91
N PHE A 204 5.49 -52.50 35.17
CA PHE A 204 5.47 -53.40 36.33
C PHE A 204 4.10 -53.37 36.99
N SER A 205 3.50 -54.55 37.14
CA SER A 205 2.30 -54.76 37.96
C SER A 205 2.69 -55.37 39.31
N ARG A 206 2.16 -54.87 40.45
CA ARG A 206 1.47 -55.69 41.47
C ARG A 206 1.12 -54.94 42.78
N ALA A 207 0.10 -55.49 43.44
CA ALA A 207 -0.14 -55.59 44.90
C ALA A 207 -0.26 -54.28 45.70
N SER A 208 -1.40 -53.96 46.31
CA SER A 208 -2.04 -54.66 47.46
C SER A 208 -1.31 -54.50 48.79
N GLN A 209 -1.73 -53.49 49.57
CA GLN A 209 -2.28 -53.66 50.92
C GLN A 209 -3.19 -52.46 51.24
#